data_AF-K0TBR5-F1
#
_entry.id   AF-K0TBR5-F1
#
_cell.length_a   1.000
_cell.length_b   1.000
_cell.length_c   1.000
_cell.angle_alpha   90.00
_cell.angle_beta   90.00
_cell.angle_gamma   90.00
#
_symmetry.space_group_name_H-M   'P 1'
#
loop_
_entity.id
_entity.type
_entity.pdbx_description
1 polymer ?
#
loop_
_entity_poly.entity_id
_entity_poly.type
_entity_poly.pdbx_seq_one_letter_code
_entity_poly.pdbx_strand_id
1 'polypeptide(L)'
;MILNRAIVFMPLAGAWSPVAEAFQSTVDTPPSAARRHLGGMRTRLPMTRTTPAFRRGTALGMSDIPEDEDGFLTKIPKLKFEPPEDNFALVGDVLTLLVYTYADHIANEAYAASIAESEALALSKDLAGNMDVSLPVWFDHSNLYSFGPQWLAHHQIEIPYAPAIAASGLSFVLFSTVWILCGCLSGAFQTENTLECETSRSLVVTCRTWVFASIVMIALALGSDALWGQLDEINALSAPARGGLTRADADYIFDSLSVLAFWRFLLNGLFGYRRK
;
A
#
# COMPACT_ATOMS: atom_id res chain seq x y z
N MET A 1 -33.81 -2.79 -28.92
CA MET A 1 -33.48 -1.36 -29.07
C MET A 1 -32.39 -1.06 -28.05
N ILE A 2 -31.13 -1.29 -28.46
CA ILE A 2 -29.94 -1.36 -27.62
C ILE A 2 -29.29 0.03 -27.70
N LEU A 3 -29.38 0.82 -26.64
CA LEU A 3 -28.82 2.17 -26.59
C LEU A 3 -27.63 2.21 -25.62
N ASN A 4 -26.44 2.35 -26.21
CA ASN A 4 -25.29 3.09 -25.71
C ASN A 4 -25.22 3.39 -24.20
N ARG A 5 -24.44 2.60 -23.47
CA ARG A 5 -23.60 3.11 -22.39
C ARG A 5 -22.19 2.56 -22.55
N ALA A 6 -21.50 3.12 -23.54
CA ALA A 6 -20.04 3.17 -23.52
C ALA A 6 -19.64 4.11 -22.37
N ILE A 7 -19.40 3.53 -21.19
CA ILE A 7 -18.51 4.16 -20.22
C ILE A 7 -17.14 4.10 -20.89
N VAL A 8 -16.74 5.24 -21.46
CA VAL A 8 -15.40 5.44 -21.99
C VAL A 8 -14.45 5.37 -20.81
N PHE A 9 -13.94 4.16 -20.54
CA PHE A 9 -12.63 4.02 -19.93
C PHE A 9 -11.66 4.67 -20.89
N MET A 10 -11.26 5.92 -20.59
CA MET A 10 -10.07 6.48 -21.21
C MET A 10 -8.92 5.52 -20.88
N PRO A 11 -8.20 4.98 -21.87
CA PRO A 11 -7.00 4.23 -21.59
C PRO A 11 -5.96 5.21 -21.04
N LEU A 12 -5.80 5.22 -19.72
CA LEU A 12 -4.72 5.90 -19.00
C LEU A 12 -3.32 5.43 -19.47
N ALA A 13 -3.23 4.44 -20.36
CA ALA A 13 -2.01 4.00 -21.05
C ALA A 13 -1.22 5.16 -21.70
N GLY A 14 -1.87 6.26 -22.09
CA GLY A 14 -1.18 7.44 -22.65
C GLY A 14 -0.44 8.31 -21.63
N ALA A 15 -0.78 8.23 -20.34
CA ALA A 15 -0.16 9.03 -19.29
C ALA A 15 1.18 8.46 -18.79
N TRP A 16 1.55 7.24 -19.23
CA TRP A 16 2.75 6.54 -18.79
C TRP A 16 4.00 6.82 -19.65
N SER A 17 3.86 7.36 -20.87
CA SER A 17 5.00 7.66 -21.75
C SER A 17 6.02 8.61 -21.10
N PRO A 18 5.62 9.73 -20.44
CA PRO A 18 6.59 10.67 -19.89
C PRO A 18 7.32 10.10 -18.66
N VAL A 19 6.66 9.26 -17.87
CA VAL A 19 7.24 8.64 -16.66
C VAL A 19 8.21 7.53 -17.03
N ALA A 20 7.87 6.71 -18.04
CA ALA A 20 8.76 5.69 -18.59
C ALA A 20 10.00 6.33 -19.25
N GLU A 21 9.82 7.40 -20.03
CA GLU A 21 10.92 8.15 -20.66
C GLU A 21 11.84 8.83 -19.62
N ALA A 22 11.29 9.38 -18.54
CA ALA A 22 12.08 9.93 -17.43
C ALA A 22 12.93 8.84 -16.76
N PHE A 23 12.36 7.65 -16.56
CA PHE A 23 13.07 6.50 -15.98
C PHE A 23 14.20 6.00 -16.89
N GLN A 24 13.96 5.91 -18.20
CA GLN A 24 14.99 5.52 -19.19
C GLN A 24 16.16 6.51 -19.23
N SER A 25 15.87 7.82 -19.22
CA SER A 25 16.92 8.86 -19.31
C SER A 25 17.86 8.93 -18.10
N THR A 26 17.40 8.43 -16.94
CA THR A 26 18.21 8.44 -15.71
C THR A 26 19.21 7.27 -15.67
N VAL A 27 18.90 6.15 -16.34
CA VAL A 27 19.75 4.95 -16.40
C VAL A 27 20.95 5.13 -17.35
N ASP A 28 20.80 5.97 -18.38
CA ASP A 28 21.82 6.16 -19.42
C ASP A 28 22.84 7.27 -19.13
N THR A 29 22.83 7.88 -17.94
CA THR A 29 23.87 8.86 -17.56
C THR A 29 25.07 8.13 -16.93
N PRO A 30 26.23 8.03 -17.62
CA PRO A 30 27.42 7.48 -17.01
C PRO A 30 27.87 8.36 -15.83
N PRO A 31 28.42 7.78 -14.75
CA PRO A 31 28.91 8.52 -13.60
C PRO A 31 30.04 9.47 -14.04
N SER A 32 29.71 10.74 -14.21
CA SER A 32 30.69 11.76 -14.61
C SER A 32 31.76 11.87 -13.52
N ALA A 33 33.01 11.76 -13.98
CA ALA A 33 34.21 11.74 -13.17
C ALA A 33 34.27 12.94 -12.22
N ALA A 34 34.36 12.62 -10.93
CA ALA A 34 34.53 13.56 -9.84
C ALA A 34 35.72 14.49 -10.08
N ARG A 35 35.39 15.78 -10.18
CA ARG A 35 36.27 16.95 -10.17
C ARG A 35 37.03 16.98 -8.83
N ARG A 36 38.30 16.56 -8.83
CA ARG A 36 39.19 16.71 -7.66
C ARG A 36 39.48 18.19 -7.40
N HIS A 37 38.88 18.73 -6.35
CA HIS A 37 39.30 19.97 -5.71
C HIS A 37 40.51 19.69 -4.81
N LEU A 38 41.69 20.16 -5.24
CA LEU A 38 42.78 20.57 -4.33
C LEU A 38 42.26 21.85 -3.62
N GLY A 39 42.33 22.01 -2.30
CA GLY A 39 43.48 21.88 -1.43
C GLY A 39 43.46 23.10 -0.52
N GLY A 40 42.53 23.14 0.44
CA GLY A 40 42.37 24.23 1.41
C GLY A 40 42.96 23.83 2.76
N MET A 41 44.24 24.16 2.98
CA MET A 41 44.91 24.11 4.28
C MET A 41 44.12 24.93 5.30
N ARG A 42 43.60 24.27 6.36
CA ARG A 42 43.20 24.95 7.60
C ARG A 42 43.96 24.35 8.78
N THR A 43 44.75 25.22 9.36
CA THR A 43 45.58 25.10 10.56
C THR A 43 44.77 24.66 11.77
N ARG A 44 45.29 23.66 12.49
CA ARG A 44 44.85 23.23 13.82
C ARG A 44 45.24 24.28 14.86
N LEU A 45 44.38 24.48 15.85
CA LEU A 45 44.77 24.96 17.18
C LEU A 45 44.35 23.90 18.22
N PRO A 46 45.24 23.54 19.16
CA PRO A 46 44.91 22.67 20.27
C PRO A 46 44.43 23.52 21.46
N MET A 47 43.35 23.12 22.11
CA MET A 47 43.10 23.52 23.50
C MET A 47 42.80 22.28 24.33
N THR A 48 43.85 21.84 25.01
CA THR A 48 43.84 21.05 26.23
C THR A 48 42.97 21.71 27.30
N ARG A 49 42.07 20.95 27.92
CA ARG A 49 41.76 21.13 29.33
C ARG A 49 41.47 19.79 30.01
N THR A 50 42.28 19.53 31.02
CA THR A 50 42.34 18.33 31.87
C THR A 50 41.45 18.45 33.11
N THR A 51 40.88 17.30 33.51
CA THR A 51 40.64 16.77 34.88
C THR A 51 39.61 17.43 35.82
N PRO A 52 39.10 16.76 36.90
CA PRO A 52 39.23 15.35 37.33
C PRO A 52 37.91 14.65 37.81
N ALA A 53 38.03 13.33 37.99
CA ALA A 53 37.46 12.39 38.98
C ALA A 53 36.13 12.63 39.74
N PHE A 54 35.44 11.49 39.94
CA PHE A 54 34.85 10.98 41.20
C PHE A 54 33.32 10.82 41.24
N ARG A 55 32.85 9.58 41.12
CA ARG A 55 31.97 8.98 42.14
C ARG A 55 31.90 7.45 42.01
N ARG A 56 32.43 6.78 43.02
CA ARG A 56 32.13 5.38 43.35
C ARG A 56 30.64 5.27 43.68
N GLY A 57 29.87 4.61 42.83
CA GLY A 57 28.62 3.97 43.19
C GLY A 57 28.86 2.47 43.27
N THR A 58 28.53 1.86 44.41
CA THR A 58 28.53 0.43 44.67
C THR A 58 27.71 -0.30 43.59
N ALA A 59 28.41 -0.97 42.67
CA ALA A 59 27.80 -1.91 41.75
C ALA A 59 27.41 -3.17 42.52
N LEU A 60 26.11 -3.42 42.61
CA LEU A 60 25.57 -4.73 42.94
C LEU A 60 26.00 -5.67 41.82
N GLY A 61 26.79 -6.69 42.16
CA GLY A 61 27.18 -7.76 41.24
C GLY A 61 25.95 -8.55 40.81
N MET A 62 25.33 -8.11 39.72
CA MET A 62 24.41 -8.95 38.96
C MET A 62 25.27 -9.89 38.11
N SER A 63 25.00 -11.18 38.29
CA SER A 63 25.46 -12.32 37.49
C SER A 63 25.80 -11.92 36.05
N ASP A 64 27.08 -12.05 35.69
CA ASP A 64 27.55 -11.97 34.31
C ASP A 64 26.88 -13.09 33.50
N ILE A 65 25.95 -12.71 32.63
CA ILE A 65 25.41 -13.59 31.60
C ILE A 65 26.56 -13.82 30.61
N PRO A 66 26.92 -15.06 30.27
CA PRO A 66 28.02 -15.32 29.34
C PRO A 66 27.76 -14.62 28.01
N GLU A 67 28.69 -13.75 27.60
CA GLU A 67 28.73 -13.04 26.32
C GLU A 67 29.10 -13.99 25.17
N ASP A 68 28.39 -15.11 25.05
CA ASP A 68 28.61 -16.07 23.98
C ASP A 68 27.89 -15.58 22.71
N GLU A 69 28.67 -15.06 21.76
CA GLU A 69 28.40 -15.12 20.31
C GLU A 69 27.19 -14.31 19.77
N ASP A 70 27.00 -13.06 20.18
CA ASP A 70 26.05 -12.09 19.56
C ASP A 70 26.53 -11.51 18.20
N GLY A 71 27.32 -12.27 17.44
CA GLY A 71 27.93 -11.84 16.16
C GLY A 71 26.94 -11.70 14.99
N PHE A 72 25.70 -12.20 15.14
CA PHE A 72 24.70 -12.17 14.07
C PHE A 72 23.85 -10.90 14.07
N LEU A 73 23.43 -10.41 15.25
CA LEU A 73 22.58 -9.21 15.36
C LEU A 73 23.36 -7.90 15.18
N THR A 74 24.68 -7.91 15.40
CA THR A 74 25.55 -6.73 15.22
C THR A 74 25.85 -6.39 13.75
N LYS A 75 25.56 -7.29 12.81
CA LYS A 75 25.69 -7.05 11.36
C LYS A 75 24.42 -6.52 10.70
N ILE A 76 23.30 -6.45 11.43
CA ILE A 76 22.10 -5.81 10.88
C ILE A 76 22.40 -4.31 10.83
N PRO A 77 22.40 -3.70 9.62
CA PRO A 77 22.63 -2.26 9.52
C PRO A 77 21.61 -1.56 10.41
N LYS A 78 22.10 -0.72 11.35
CA LYS A 78 21.24 0.04 12.25
C LYS A 78 20.24 0.82 11.40
N LEU A 79 18.98 0.36 11.38
CA LEU A 79 17.88 1.06 10.74
C LEU A 79 17.75 2.42 11.42
N LYS A 80 18.18 3.46 10.72
CA LYS A 80 18.09 4.83 11.21
C LYS A 80 16.66 5.29 10.96
N PHE A 81 15.83 5.20 11.99
CA PHE A 81 14.48 5.75 11.96
C PHE A 81 14.57 7.26 12.18
N GLU A 82 14.41 8.02 11.10
CA GLU A 82 14.34 9.48 11.21
C GLU A 82 12.88 9.92 11.30
N PRO A 83 12.54 10.84 12.23
CA PRO A 83 11.20 11.38 12.31
C PRO A 83 10.84 12.14 11.02
N PRO A 84 9.57 12.13 10.60
CA PRO A 84 9.14 12.90 9.43
C PRO A 84 9.32 14.40 9.68
N GLU A 85 10.03 15.08 8.78
CA GLU A 85 10.22 16.53 8.84
C GLU A 85 9.12 17.27 8.06
N ASP A 86 8.75 16.73 6.90
CA ASP A 86 7.72 17.29 6.02
C ASP A 86 6.33 16.73 6.35
N ASN A 87 5.68 17.41 7.30
CA ASN A 87 4.30 17.10 7.70
C ASN A 87 3.29 17.30 6.56
N PHE A 88 3.56 18.19 5.61
CA PHE A 88 2.61 18.49 4.55
C PHE A 88 2.60 17.38 3.50
N ALA A 89 3.78 16.87 3.13
CA ALA A 89 3.89 15.68 2.28
C ALA A 89 3.24 14.46 2.94
N LEU A 90 3.52 14.24 4.24
CA LEU A 90 2.95 13.13 5.01
C LEU A 90 1.42 13.19 5.07
N VAL A 91 0.84 14.32 5.50
CA VAL A 91 -0.62 14.49 5.61
C VAL A 91 -1.27 14.38 4.24
N GLY A 92 -0.64 14.94 3.21
CA GLY A 92 -1.07 14.83 1.83
C GLY A 92 -1.18 13.38 1.36
N ASP A 93 -0.11 12.59 1.53
CA ASP A 93 -0.11 11.18 1.16
C ASP A 93 -1.22 10.39 1.88
N VAL A 94 -1.39 10.61 3.19
CA VAL A 94 -2.44 9.94 3.98
C VAL A 94 -3.84 10.32 3.51
N LEU A 95 -4.09 11.60 3.24
CA LEU A 95 -5.38 12.05 2.72
C LEU A 95 -5.66 11.49 1.33
N THR A 96 -4.64 11.45 0.48
CA THR A 96 -4.72 10.87 -0.86
C THR A 96 -5.04 9.38 -0.81
N LEU A 97 -4.37 8.62 0.08
CA LEU A 97 -4.66 7.21 0.32
C LEU A 97 -6.06 6.98 0.89
N LEU A 98 -6.55 7.86 1.76
CA LEU A 98 -7.91 7.82 2.28
C LEU A 98 -8.93 7.93 1.14
N VAL A 99 -8.82 8.98 0.33
CA VAL A 99 -9.74 9.23 -0.78
C VAL A 99 -9.69 8.07 -1.78
N TYR A 100 -8.49 7.61 -2.14
CA TYR A 100 -8.31 6.48 -3.04
C TYR A 100 -8.95 5.20 -2.51
N THR A 101 -8.68 4.86 -1.25
CA THR A 101 -9.21 3.62 -0.65
C THR A 101 -10.73 3.59 -0.60
N TYR A 102 -11.36 4.68 -0.17
CA TYR A 102 -12.81 4.75 -0.15
C TYR A 102 -13.39 4.75 -1.57
N ALA A 103 -12.78 5.45 -2.52
CA ALA A 103 -13.25 5.47 -3.90
C ALA A 103 -13.17 4.08 -4.55
N ASP A 104 -12.07 3.36 -4.39
CA ASP A 104 -11.87 2.01 -4.93
C ASP A 104 -12.89 1.02 -4.35
N HIS A 105 -13.08 1.01 -3.02
CA HIS A 105 -14.04 0.11 -2.39
C HIS A 105 -15.49 0.43 -2.77
N ILE A 106 -15.86 1.72 -2.83
CA ILE A 106 -17.21 2.12 -3.27
C ILE A 106 -17.44 1.72 -4.73
N ALA A 107 -16.45 1.91 -5.61
CA ALA A 107 -16.56 1.54 -7.01
C ALA A 107 -16.71 0.02 -7.18
N ASN A 108 -15.91 -0.78 -6.47
CA ASN A 108 -15.97 -2.23 -6.53
C ASN A 108 -17.25 -2.79 -5.89
N GLU A 109 -17.74 -2.19 -4.80
CA GLU A 109 -19.02 -2.56 -4.19
C GLU A 109 -20.20 -2.23 -5.11
N ALA A 110 -20.19 -1.06 -5.74
CA ALA A 110 -21.22 -0.68 -6.73
C ALA A 110 -21.19 -1.59 -7.96
N TYR A 111 -19.99 -1.98 -8.42
CA TYR A 111 -19.83 -2.91 -9.53
C TYR A 111 -20.35 -4.31 -9.16
N ALA A 112 -19.96 -4.84 -8.00
CA ALA A 112 -20.43 -6.13 -7.51
C ALA A 112 -21.97 -6.14 -7.33
N ALA A 113 -22.55 -5.08 -6.79
CA ALA A 113 -24.00 -4.94 -6.66
C ALA A 113 -24.71 -4.95 -8.03
N SER A 114 -24.13 -4.30 -9.05
CA SER A 114 -24.69 -4.27 -10.40
C SER A 114 -24.64 -5.63 -11.10
N ILE A 115 -23.57 -6.41 -10.87
CA ILE A 115 -23.46 -7.78 -11.39
C ILE A 115 -24.50 -8.67 -10.71
N ALA A 116 -24.59 -8.61 -9.38
CA ALA A 116 -25.55 -9.40 -8.62
C ALA A 116 -27.00 -9.14 -9.04
N GLU A 117 -27.36 -7.88 -9.33
CA GLU A 117 -28.68 -7.54 -9.87
C GLU A 117 -28.90 -8.15 -11.26
N SER A 118 -27.90 -8.10 -12.14
CA SER A 118 -27.99 -8.65 -13.50
C SER A 118 -28.10 -10.18 -13.51
N GLU A 119 -27.38 -10.86 -12.63
CA GLU A 119 -27.42 -12.32 -12.47
C GLU A 119 -28.76 -12.77 -11.88
N ALA A 120 -29.26 -12.08 -10.85
CA ALA A 120 -30.58 -12.37 -10.28
C ALA A 120 -31.68 -12.24 -11.36
N LEU A 121 -31.59 -11.22 -12.22
CA LEU A 121 -32.52 -11.02 -13.33
C LEU A 121 -32.39 -12.13 -14.37
N ALA A 122 -31.17 -12.50 -14.77
CA ALA A 122 -30.94 -13.61 -15.71
C ALA A 122 -31.49 -14.94 -15.17
N LEU A 123 -31.22 -15.25 -13.90
CA LEU A 123 -31.69 -16.48 -13.25
C LEU A 123 -33.22 -16.51 -13.14
N SER A 124 -33.85 -15.37 -12.85
CA SER A 124 -35.32 -15.24 -12.84
C SER A 124 -35.94 -15.52 -14.21
N LYS A 125 -35.26 -15.10 -15.29
CA LYS A 125 -35.73 -15.28 -16.66
C LYS A 125 -35.58 -16.73 -17.14
N ASP A 126 -34.50 -17.39 -16.75
CA ASP A 126 -34.28 -18.82 -17.06
C ASP A 126 -35.26 -19.72 -16.30
N LEU A 127 -35.56 -19.41 -15.02
CA LEU A 127 -36.61 -20.10 -14.26
C LEU A 127 -38.01 -19.90 -14.86
N ALA A 128 -38.31 -18.72 -15.40
CA ALA A 128 -39.61 -18.45 -16.03
C ALA A 128 -39.75 -19.12 -17.41
N GLY A 129 -38.64 -19.43 -18.09
CA GLY A 129 -38.63 -20.04 -19.42
C GLY A 129 -38.58 -21.57 -19.44
N ASN A 130 -37.95 -22.19 -18.44
CA ASN A 130 -37.80 -23.64 -18.32
C ASN A 130 -38.63 -24.18 -17.14
N MET A 131 -39.88 -24.59 -17.41
CA MET A 131 -40.80 -25.16 -16.40
C MET A 131 -40.36 -26.50 -15.78
N ASP A 132 -39.18 -27.04 -16.12
CA ASP A 132 -38.73 -28.37 -15.68
C ASP A 132 -37.70 -28.35 -14.54
N VAL A 133 -37.35 -27.18 -14.00
CA VAL A 133 -36.51 -27.11 -12.80
C VAL A 133 -37.39 -27.40 -11.57
N SER A 134 -37.45 -28.67 -11.17
CA SER A 134 -38.08 -29.11 -9.93
C SER A 134 -37.35 -28.52 -8.72
N LEU A 135 -37.78 -27.33 -8.30
CA LEU A 135 -37.41 -26.77 -7.02
C LEU A 135 -38.17 -27.54 -5.92
N PRO A 136 -37.57 -27.77 -4.75
CA PRO A 136 -38.22 -28.49 -3.68
C PRO A 136 -39.50 -27.77 -3.24
N VAL A 137 -40.57 -28.53 -2.93
CA VAL A 137 -41.92 -28.00 -2.61
C VAL A 137 -41.96 -27.00 -1.45
N TRP A 138 -40.99 -27.02 -0.56
CA TRP A 138 -40.87 -26.07 0.56
C TRP A 138 -40.19 -24.75 0.17
N PHE A 139 -39.69 -24.64 -1.06
CA PHE A 139 -39.05 -23.45 -1.58
C PHE A 139 -40.09 -22.52 -2.19
N ASP A 140 -40.36 -21.40 -1.51
CA ASP A 140 -41.38 -20.44 -1.92
C ASP A 140 -40.80 -19.38 -2.87
N HIS A 141 -41.18 -19.45 -4.15
CA HIS A 141 -40.74 -18.50 -5.18
C HIS A 141 -41.23 -17.07 -4.94
N SER A 142 -42.33 -16.88 -4.22
CA SER A 142 -42.88 -15.55 -3.98
C SER A 142 -41.98 -14.68 -3.10
N ASN A 143 -41.10 -15.31 -2.32
CA ASN A 143 -40.17 -14.64 -1.41
C ASN A 143 -38.76 -14.46 -1.97
N LEU A 144 -38.45 -14.93 -3.19
CA LEU A 144 -37.15 -14.72 -3.86
C LEU A 144 -36.77 -13.23 -3.95
N TYR A 145 -37.76 -12.37 -4.18
CA TYR A 145 -37.56 -10.91 -4.21
C TYR A 145 -37.50 -10.27 -2.81
N SER A 146 -38.04 -10.92 -1.77
CA SER A 146 -38.19 -10.35 -0.42
C SER A 146 -37.04 -10.72 0.52
N PHE A 147 -36.45 -11.93 0.37
CA PHE A 147 -35.20 -12.32 1.05
C PHE A 147 -33.95 -11.73 0.38
N GLY A 148 -34.13 -11.00 -0.72
CA GLY A 148 -33.08 -10.33 -1.46
C GLY A 148 -32.12 -11.29 -2.16
N PRO A 149 -31.22 -10.76 -3.01
CA PRO A 149 -30.15 -11.54 -3.62
C PRO A 149 -29.30 -12.30 -2.59
N GLN A 150 -29.33 -11.90 -1.32
CA GLN A 150 -28.44 -12.37 -0.26
C GLN A 150 -28.61 -13.85 0.14
N TRP A 151 -29.80 -14.46 0.06
CA TRP A 151 -29.96 -15.87 0.48
C TRP A 151 -29.25 -16.83 -0.48
N LEU A 152 -29.53 -16.73 -1.78
CA LEU A 152 -28.91 -17.61 -2.78
C LEU A 152 -27.52 -17.12 -3.22
N ALA A 153 -27.23 -15.81 -3.11
CA ALA A 153 -25.91 -15.27 -3.41
C ALA A 153 -24.87 -15.51 -2.29
N HIS A 154 -25.23 -16.08 -1.14
CA HIS A 154 -24.20 -16.50 -0.16
C HIS A 154 -23.24 -17.56 -0.73
N HIS A 155 -23.58 -18.19 -1.86
CA HIS A 155 -22.64 -19.06 -2.58
C HIS A 155 -21.74 -18.34 -3.59
N GLN A 156 -21.98 -17.07 -3.93
CA GLN A 156 -21.27 -16.39 -5.03
C GLN A 156 -21.03 -14.88 -4.83
N ILE A 157 -21.23 -14.30 -3.65
CA ILE A 157 -20.65 -12.97 -3.37
C ILE A 157 -19.14 -13.20 -3.31
N GLU A 158 -18.49 -13.06 -4.46
CA GLU A 158 -17.05 -12.91 -4.54
C GLU A 158 -16.70 -11.64 -3.76
N ILE A 159 -16.42 -11.76 -2.46
CA ILE A 159 -15.83 -10.67 -1.66
C ILE A 159 -14.55 -10.26 -2.40
N PRO A 160 -14.43 -9.10 -3.05
CA PRO A 160 -13.38 -8.93 -4.05
C PRO A 160 -11.96 -8.93 -3.46
N TYR A 161 -11.82 -8.74 -2.15
CA TYR A 161 -10.55 -8.54 -1.46
C TYR A 161 -10.20 -9.64 -0.46
N ALA A 162 -8.91 -9.75 -0.12
CA ALA A 162 -8.43 -10.55 1.01
C ALA A 162 -9.00 -10.05 2.36
N PRO A 163 -9.11 -10.91 3.40
CA PRO A 163 -9.71 -10.52 4.69
C PRO A 163 -9.10 -9.27 5.34
N ALA A 164 -7.79 -9.07 5.23
CA ALA A 164 -7.11 -7.86 5.75
C ALA A 164 -7.34 -6.59 4.91
N ILE A 165 -7.95 -6.69 3.74
CA ILE A 165 -8.24 -5.55 2.85
C ILE A 165 -9.76 -5.43 2.59
N ALA A 166 -10.57 -6.39 3.06
CA ALA A 166 -12.00 -6.47 2.78
C ALA A 166 -12.83 -5.25 3.20
N ALA A 167 -12.45 -4.59 4.29
CA ALA A 167 -13.13 -3.38 4.75
C ALA A 167 -12.31 -2.14 4.40
N SER A 168 -12.93 -1.15 3.76
CA SER A 168 -12.29 0.11 3.33
C SER A 168 -11.58 0.86 4.45
N GLY A 169 -12.17 0.89 5.65
CA GLY A 169 -11.54 1.51 6.82
C GLY A 169 -10.30 0.76 7.30
N LEU A 170 -10.32 -0.58 7.23
CA LEU A 170 -9.21 -1.41 7.67
C LEU A 170 -8.07 -1.37 6.66
N SER A 171 -8.38 -1.49 5.37
CA SER A 171 -7.40 -1.35 4.28
C SER A 171 -6.72 0.01 4.31
N PHE A 172 -7.48 1.10 4.55
CA PHE A 172 -6.91 2.43 4.70
C PHE A 172 -5.91 2.53 5.86
N VAL A 173 -6.29 2.07 7.05
CA VAL A 173 -5.41 2.12 8.24
C VAL A 173 -4.17 1.26 8.03
N LEU A 174 -4.35 0.06 7.50
CA LEU A 174 -3.26 -0.88 7.24
C LEU A 174 -2.30 -0.33 6.17
N PHE A 175 -2.81 0.22 5.07
CA PHE A 175 -1.95 0.81 4.05
C PHE A 175 -1.27 2.09 4.56
N SER A 176 -1.99 2.98 5.25
CA SER A 176 -1.39 4.20 5.80
C SER A 176 -0.29 3.91 6.81
N THR A 177 -0.49 2.93 7.70
CA THR A 177 0.53 2.54 8.68
C THR A 177 1.77 1.94 8.01
N VAL A 178 1.58 1.06 7.03
CA VAL A 178 2.68 0.50 6.23
C VAL A 178 3.40 1.58 5.43
N TRP A 179 2.66 2.50 4.80
CA TRP A 179 3.23 3.63 4.06
C TRP A 179 4.09 4.53 4.93
N ILE A 180 3.59 4.90 6.12
CA ILE A 180 4.32 5.73 7.09
C ILE A 180 5.59 5.01 7.55
N LEU A 181 5.47 3.73 7.92
CA LEU A 181 6.60 2.92 8.35
C LEU A 181 7.68 2.85 7.27
N CYS A 182 7.29 2.48 6.04
CA CYS A 182 8.20 2.41 4.90
C CYS A 182 8.80 3.78 4.54
N GLY A 183 8.01 4.85 4.65
CA GLY A 183 8.45 6.22 4.36
C GLY A 183 9.46 6.76 5.38
N CYS A 184 9.31 6.41 6.66
CA CYS A 184 10.30 6.70 7.70
C CYS A 184 11.60 5.92 7.48
N LEU A 185 11.53 4.69 6.95
CA LEU A 185 12.71 3.89 6.63
C LEU A 185 13.42 4.36 5.35
N SER A 186 12.67 4.86 4.37
CA SER A 186 13.22 5.33 3.08
C SER A 186 13.65 6.79 3.09
N GLY A 187 13.23 7.58 4.09
CA GLY A 187 13.43 9.03 4.13
C GLY A 187 12.48 9.82 3.23
N ALA A 188 11.33 9.25 2.85
CA ALA A 188 10.38 9.87 1.92
C ALA A 188 9.68 11.14 2.45
N PHE A 189 9.78 11.39 3.75
CA PHE A 189 9.21 12.55 4.44
C PHE A 189 10.28 13.56 4.90
N GLN A 190 11.52 13.43 4.42
CA GLN A 190 12.55 14.43 4.65
C GLN A 190 12.41 15.57 3.66
N THR A 191 12.57 16.81 4.12
CA THR A 191 12.46 18.01 3.29
C THR A 191 13.41 17.99 2.09
N GLU A 192 14.60 17.41 2.26
CA GLU A 192 15.60 17.20 1.21
C GLU A 192 15.15 16.26 0.08
N ASN A 193 14.15 15.40 0.31
CA ASN A 193 13.61 14.43 -0.66
C ASN A 193 12.17 14.77 -1.10
N THR A 194 11.60 15.84 -0.53
CA THR A 194 10.29 16.38 -0.91
C THR A 194 10.45 17.73 -1.61
N LEU A 195 10.53 18.83 -0.87
CA LEU A 195 10.40 20.20 -1.38
C LEU A 195 11.70 20.81 -1.92
N GLU A 196 12.85 20.36 -1.42
CA GLU A 196 14.17 20.89 -1.84
C GLU A 196 14.78 20.12 -3.02
N CYS A 197 14.12 19.04 -3.45
CA CYS A 197 14.61 18.20 -4.54
C CYS A 197 13.90 18.48 -5.87
N GLU A 198 14.54 18.04 -6.95
CA GLU A 198 13.89 18.00 -8.26
C GLU A 198 12.75 16.98 -8.25
N THR A 199 11.66 17.28 -8.97
CA THR A 199 10.46 16.44 -9.06
C THR A 199 10.80 14.98 -9.41
N SER A 200 11.74 14.77 -10.33
CA SER A 200 12.22 13.44 -10.73
C SER A 200 12.78 12.65 -9.54
N ARG A 201 13.58 13.29 -8.68
CA ARG A 201 14.15 12.65 -7.48
C ARG A 201 13.07 12.32 -6.46
N SER A 202 12.10 13.23 -6.25
CA SER A 202 10.99 12.98 -5.33
C SER A 202 10.14 11.78 -5.76
N LEU A 203 9.86 11.65 -7.06
CA LEU A 203 9.12 10.52 -7.62
C LEU A 203 9.89 9.20 -7.49
N VAL A 204 11.20 9.20 -7.68
CA VAL A 204 12.04 8.00 -7.47
C VAL A 204 12.00 7.53 -6.02
N VAL A 205 12.11 8.44 -5.05
CA VAL A 205 12.02 8.11 -3.62
C VAL A 205 10.62 7.58 -3.26
N THR A 206 9.58 8.19 -3.82
CA THR A 206 8.19 7.75 -3.66
C THR A 206 7.99 6.33 -4.21
N CYS A 207 8.46 6.06 -5.42
CA CYS A 207 8.41 4.73 -6.04
C CYS A 207 9.15 3.69 -5.20
N ARG A 208 10.37 4.00 -4.74
CA ARG A 208 11.13 3.11 -3.86
C ARG A 208 10.37 2.78 -2.56
N THR A 209 9.75 3.79 -1.95
CA THR A 209 8.94 3.63 -0.73
C THR A 209 7.72 2.77 -1.00
N TRP A 210 7.05 3.01 -2.12
CA TRP A 210 5.90 2.25 -2.57
C TRP A 210 6.21 0.78 -2.85
N VAL A 211 7.37 0.47 -3.44
CA VAL A 211 7.79 -0.94 -3.63
C VAL A 211 7.88 -1.66 -2.28
N PHE A 212 8.51 -1.04 -1.27
CA PHE A 212 8.57 -1.64 0.07
C PHE A 212 7.19 -1.78 0.69
N ALA A 213 6.36 -0.73 0.62
CA ALA A 213 5.00 -0.78 1.15
C ALA A 213 4.18 -1.88 0.48
N SER A 214 4.27 -2.02 -0.85
CA SER A 214 3.55 -3.03 -1.62
C SER A 214 3.95 -4.46 -1.26
N ILE A 215 5.25 -4.72 -1.04
CA ILE A 215 5.72 -6.03 -0.58
C ILE A 215 5.10 -6.36 0.79
N VAL A 216 5.08 -5.40 1.71
CA VAL A 216 4.48 -5.59 3.04
C VAL A 216 2.96 -5.79 2.93
N MET A 217 2.27 -4.99 2.11
CA MET A 217 0.83 -5.13 1.85
C MET A 217 0.48 -6.50 1.27
N ILE A 218 1.22 -6.98 0.26
CA ILE A 218 1.02 -8.30 -0.34
C ILE A 218 1.26 -9.40 0.70
N ALA A 219 2.31 -9.28 1.52
CA ALA A 219 2.59 -10.23 2.59
C ALA A 219 1.46 -10.27 3.64
N LEU A 220 0.88 -9.11 3.99
CA LEU A 220 -0.26 -9.02 4.89
C LEU A 220 -1.53 -9.60 4.27
N ALA A 221 -1.79 -9.35 2.98
CA ALA A 221 -2.93 -9.91 2.26
C ALA A 221 -2.85 -11.44 2.23
N LEU A 222 -1.72 -12.00 1.76
CA LEU A 222 -1.47 -13.44 1.71
C LEU A 222 -1.48 -14.07 3.10
N GLY A 223 -0.87 -13.41 4.09
CA GLY A 223 -0.86 -13.87 5.47
C GLY A 223 -2.26 -13.90 6.08
N SER A 224 -3.10 -12.91 5.77
CA SER A 224 -4.48 -12.87 6.24
C SER A 224 -5.33 -13.99 5.65
N ASP A 225 -5.18 -14.28 4.36
CA ASP A 225 -5.90 -15.38 3.70
C ASP A 225 -5.44 -16.75 4.22
N ALA A 226 -4.13 -16.95 4.42
CA ALA A 226 -3.60 -18.18 5.01
C ALA A 226 -4.09 -18.41 6.45
N LEU A 227 -4.11 -17.36 7.28
CA LEU A 227 -4.65 -17.44 8.65
C LEU A 227 -6.16 -17.71 8.64
N TRP A 228 -6.90 -17.12 7.69
CA TRP A 228 -8.33 -17.36 7.53
C TRP A 228 -8.63 -18.79 7.10
N GLY A 229 -7.82 -19.37 6.20
CA GLY A 229 -7.95 -20.77 5.78
C GLY A 229 -7.76 -21.75 6.93
N GLN A 230 -6.81 -21.49 7.83
CA GLN A 230 -6.64 -22.30 9.04
C GLN A 230 -7.82 -22.18 10.00
N LEU A 231 -8.49 -21.02 10.05
CA LEU A 231 -9.72 -20.86 10.83
C LEU A 231 -10.91 -21.62 10.23
N ASP A 232 -10.99 -21.66 8.90
CA ASP A 232 -12.06 -22.35 8.17
C ASP A 232 -12.00 -23.87 8.37
N GLU A 233 -10.79 -24.45 8.45
CA GLU A 233 -10.60 -25.85 8.81
C GLU A 233 -11.16 -26.21 10.19
N ILE A 234 -11.16 -25.24 11.12
CA ILE A 234 -11.68 -25.43 12.49
C ILE A 234 -13.20 -25.20 12.53
N ASN A 235 -13.73 -24.32 11.68
CA ASN A 235 -15.13 -23.90 11.72
C ASN A 235 -15.69 -23.67 10.31
N ALA A 236 -16.25 -24.72 9.70
CA ALA A 236 -16.77 -24.76 8.32
C ALA A 236 -17.98 -23.86 8.02
N LEU A 237 -18.27 -22.87 8.87
CA LEU A 237 -19.32 -21.86 8.70
C LEU A 237 -18.77 -20.53 8.20
N SER A 238 -17.44 -20.37 8.08
CA SER A 238 -16.83 -19.19 7.47
C SER A 238 -16.81 -19.27 5.93
N ALA A 239 -16.67 -18.10 5.29
CA ALA A 239 -16.43 -18.06 3.86
C ALA A 239 -15.10 -18.78 3.55
N PRO A 240 -15.07 -19.64 2.51
CA PRO A 240 -13.89 -20.42 2.18
C PRO A 240 -12.71 -19.51 1.86
N ALA A 241 -11.54 -19.82 2.42
CA ALA A 241 -10.31 -19.13 2.08
C ALA A 241 -10.02 -19.29 0.58
N ARG A 242 -9.56 -18.20 -0.05
CA ARG A 242 -9.42 -18.18 -1.51
C ARG A 242 -8.10 -18.77 -1.99
N GLY A 243 -7.11 -18.86 -1.11
CA GLY A 243 -5.80 -19.39 -1.44
C GLY A 243 -5.00 -18.44 -2.34
N GLY A 244 -4.99 -17.14 -2.06
CA GLY A 244 -4.11 -16.20 -2.76
C GLY A 244 -4.51 -14.73 -2.77
N LEU A 245 -3.69 -13.94 -3.47
CA LEU A 245 -3.91 -12.53 -3.74
C LEU A 245 -4.99 -12.40 -4.83
N THR A 246 -6.08 -11.70 -4.54
CA THR A 246 -7.12 -11.49 -5.56
C THR A 246 -6.66 -10.45 -6.59
N ARG A 247 -7.32 -10.43 -7.76
CA ARG A 247 -7.07 -9.39 -8.75
C ARG A 247 -7.38 -8.00 -8.19
N ALA A 248 -8.45 -7.85 -7.41
CA ALA A 248 -8.81 -6.55 -6.83
C ALA A 248 -7.79 -6.07 -5.80
N ASP A 249 -7.21 -6.98 -4.99
CA ASP A 249 -6.11 -6.64 -4.07
C ASP A 249 -4.90 -6.11 -4.85
N ALA A 250 -4.54 -6.79 -5.94
CA ALA A 250 -3.43 -6.37 -6.79
C ALA A 250 -3.72 -4.99 -7.42
N ASP A 251 -4.88 -4.83 -8.07
CA ASP A 251 -5.26 -3.57 -8.71
C ASP A 251 -5.28 -2.41 -7.70
N TYR A 252 -5.80 -2.63 -6.48
CA TYR A 252 -5.78 -1.66 -5.38
C TYR A 252 -4.35 -1.26 -4.95
N ILE A 253 -3.46 -2.24 -4.74
CA ILE A 253 -2.08 -1.97 -4.32
C ILE A 253 -1.29 -1.29 -5.44
N PHE A 254 -1.42 -1.76 -6.69
CA PHE A 254 -0.67 -1.24 -7.83
C PHE A 254 -1.13 0.14 -8.28
N ASP A 255 -2.44 0.40 -8.33
CA ASP A 255 -2.94 1.70 -8.78
C ASP A 255 -2.74 2.81 -7.72
N SER A 256 -2.57 2.46 -6.43
CA SER A 256 -2.17 3.44 -5.41
C SER A 256 -0.87 4.19 -5.73
N LEU A 257 0.06 3.58 -6.49
CA LEU A 257 1.29 4.25 -6.94
C LEU A 257 0.98 5.44 -7.83
N SER A 258 0.01 5.30 -8.73
CA SER A 258 -0.35 6.35 -9.69
C SER A 258 -0.88 7.57 -8.93
N VAL A 259 -1.71 7.33 -7.92
CA VAL A 259 -2.31 8.36 -7.09
C VAL A 259 -1.27 9.05 -6.19
N LEU A 260 -0.38 8.29 -5.57
CA LEU A 260 0.72 8.84 -4.76
C LEU A 260 1.72 9.62 -5.61
N ALA A 261 2.12 9.09 -6.76
CA ALA A 261 3.03 9.76 -7.69
C ALA A 261 2.40 11.07 -8.21
N PHE A 262 1.11 11.05 -8.55
CA PHE A 262 0.38 12.23 -8.97
C PHE A 262 0.34 13.30 -7.87
N TRP A 263 0.01 12.90 -6.63
CA TRP A 263 0.04 13.81 -5.49
C TRP A 263 1.44 14.42 -5.27
N ARG A 264 2.49 13.60 -5.26
CA ARG A 264 3.88 14.05 -5.09
C ARG A 264 4.34 14.95 -6.23
N PHE A 265 3.88 14.70 -7.46
CA PHE A 265 4.10 15.57 -8.60
C PHE A 265 3.42 16.94 -8.40
N LEU A 266 2.15 16.96 -8.01
CA LEU A 266 1.42 18.20 -7.72
C LEU A 266 2.07 18.99 -6.58
N LEU A 267 2.44 18.30 -5.52
CA LEU A 267 3.09 18.90 -4.36
C LEU A 267 4.38 19.62 -4.75
N ASN A 268 5.26 18.93 -5.48
CA ASN A 268 6.49 19.52 -6.01
C ASN A 268 6.23 20.64 -7.02
N GLY A 269 5.19 20.51 -7.85
CA GLY A 269 4.82 21.54 -8.81
C GLY A 269 4.35 22.83 -8.16
N LEU A 270 3.61 22.74 -7.06
CA LEU A 270 3.04 23.89 -6.35
C LEU A 270 4.02 24.54 -5.36
N PHE A 271 4.79 23.73 -4.62
CA PHE A 271 5.61 24.20 -3.50
C PHE A 271 7.11 23.97 -3.66
N GLY A 272 7.54 23.26 -4.70
CA GLY A 272 8.95 22.90 -4.91
C GLY A 272 9.83 24.13 -5.16
N TYR A 273 10.93 24.21 -4.42
CA TYR A 273 11.88 25.31 -4.56
C TYR A 273 12.79 25.08 -5.77
N ARG A 274 12.47 25.70 -6.91
CA ARG A 274 13.37 25.70 -8.07
C ARG A 274 14.52 26.67 -7.82
N ARG A 275 15.69 26.16 -7.41
CA ARG A 275 16.95 26.91 -7.54
C ARG A 275 17.15 27.20 -9.04
N LYS A 276 17.01 28.48 -9.41
CA LYS A 276 17.43 29.00 -10.71
C LYS A 276 18.95 29.08 -10.80
#